data_AF-A0A351MQH1-F1
#
_entry.id   AF-A0A351MQH1-F1
#
_cell.length_a   1.000
_cell.length_b   1.000
_cell.length_c   1.000
_cell.angle_alpha   90.00
_cell.angle_beta   90.00
_cell.angle_gamma   90.00
#
_symmetry.space_group_name_H-M   'P 1'
#
loop_
_entity.id
_entity.type
_entity.pdbx_description
1 polymer ?
#
loop_
_entity_poly.entity_id
_entity_poly.type
_entity_poly.pdbx_seq_one_letter_code
_entity_poly.pdbx_strand_id
1 'polypeptide(L)'
;MATHPLNRRNFLKSTALGAAYIGLSARSYGQVAGANERMRIGVIGFRSRGAQLVAATKAIKGIEIAGLCDVDSTILAAGVKAHEGAKGYEDARHMLEDKNLDAIIVATPNH
;
A
#
# COMPACT_ATOMS: atom_id res chain seq x y z
N MET A 1 24.40 -30.59 51.09
CA MET A 1 24.05 -30.04 49.76
C MET A 1 22.65 -29.44 49.88
N ALA A 2 22.53 -28.12 50.05
CA ALA A 2 21.22 -27.49 50.26
C ALA A 2 20.52 -27.29 48.90
N THR A 3 19.39 -27.95 48.69
CA THR A 3 18.55 -27.78 47.51
C THR A 3 17.76 -26.47 47.65
N HIS A 4 18.14 -25.43 46.90
CA HIS A 4 17.35 -24.20 46.84
C HIS A 4 15.96 -24.51 46.24
N PRO A 5 14.86 -24.34 46.99
CA PRO A 5 13.53 -24.58 46.46
C PRO A 5 13.24 -23.53 45.40
N LEU A 6 12.98 -23.98 44.17
CA LEU A 6 12.58 -23.10 43.06
C LEU A 6 11.33 -22.32 43.49
N ASN A 7 11.51 -21.03 43.77
CA ASN A 7 10.43 -20.17 44.21
C ASN A 7 9.48 -19.94 43.02
N ARG A 8 8.24 -20.46 43.12
CA ARG A 8 7.19 -20.32 42.09
C ARG A 8 7.03 -18.89 41.59
N ARG A 9 7.17 -17.90 42.47
CA ARG A 9 7.08 -16.47 42.11
C ARG A 9 8.23 -16.01 41.21
N ASN A 10 9.43 -16.52 41.44
CA ASN A 10 10.60 -16.20 40.61
C ASN A 10 10.50 -16.90 39.25
N PHE A 11 10.03 -18.15 39.22
CA PHE A 11 9.77 -18.86 37.97
C PHE A 11 8.76 -18.11 37.09
N LEU A 12 7.60 -17.72 37.64
CA LEU A 12 6.59 -16.96 36.90
C LEU A 12 7.12 -15.61 36.39
N LYS A 13 7.92 -14.89 37.18
CA LYS A 13 8.56 -13.64 36.75
C LYS A 13 9.55 -13.88 35.60
N SER A 14 10.38 -14.91 35.70
CA SER A 14 11.35 -15.27 34.66
C SER A 14 10.66 -15.72 33.36
N THR A 15 9.58 -16.50 33.45
CA THR A 15 8.80 -16.93 32.28
C THR A 15 8.07 -15.77 31.61
N ALA A 16 7.47 -14.86 32.39
CA ALA A 16 6.79 -13.68 31.85
C ALA A 16 7.77 -12.74 31.12
N LEU A 17 8.97 -12.53 31.68
CA LEU A 17 10.03 -11.75 31.02
C LEU A 17 10.52 -12.43 29.74
N GLY A 18 10.75 -13.75 29.75
CA GLY A 18 11.17 -14.50 28.56
C GLY A 18 10.13 -14.47 27.44
N ALA A 19 8.83 -14.57 27.77
CA ALA A 19 7.74 -14.49 26.79
C ALA A 19 7.61 -13.10 26.16
N ALA A 20 7.83 -12.02 26.92
CA ALA A 20 7.82 -10.66 26.39
C ALA A 20 8.94 -10.42 25.36
N TYR A 21 10.12 -10.98 25.58
CA TYR A 21 11.24 -10.91 24.63
C TYR A 21 10.96 -11.67 23.32
N ILE A 22 10.23 -12.79 23.37
CA ILE A 22 9.81 -13.54 22.18
C ILE A 22 8.70 -12.80 21.42
N GLY A 23 7.82 -12.08 22.13
CA GLY A 23 6.77 -11.24 21.54
C GLY A 23 7.29 -10.02 20.78
N LEU A 24 8.46 -9.48 21.16
CA LEU A 24 9.16 -8.38 20.50
C LEU A 24 10.04 -8.85 19.32
N SER A 25 9.60 -9.87 18.58
CA SER A 25 10.35 -10.37 17.42
C SER A 25 10.58 -9.25 16.40
N ALA A 26 11.73 -9.27 15.70
CA ALA A 26 12.04 -8.36 14.59
C ALA A 26 10.96 -8.33 13.48
N ARG A 27 10.11 -9.36 13.44
CA ARG A 27 8.91 -9.42 12.59
C ARG A 27 7.92 -8.29 12.90
N SER A 28 7.82 -7.84 14.15
CA SER A 28 7.02 -6.66 14.55
C SER A 28 7.60 -5.35 14.01
N TYR A 29 8.92 -5.25 13.84
CA TYR A 29 9.56 -4.08 13.23
C TYR A 29 9.39 -4.07 11.70
N GLY A 30 9.37 -5.25 11.06
CA GLY A 30 9.04 -5.39 9.63
C GLY A 30 7.55 -5.24 9.30
N GLN A 31 6.68 -5.18 10.32
CA GLN A 31 5.24 -4.96 10.23
C GLN A 31 4.85 -3.51 10.55
N VAL A 32 5.78 -2.56 10.51
CA VAL A 32 5.41 -1.15 10.39
C VAL A 32 4.86 -0.96 8.99
N ALA A 33 3.52 -1.00 8.86
CA ALA A 33 2.81 -0.74 7.62
C ALA A 33 3.35 0.55 6.97
N GLY A 34 3.80 0.46 5.72
CA GLY A 34 4.26 1.62 4.94
C GLY A 34 5.73 2.01 5.07
N ALA A 35 6.57 1.30 5.83
CA ALA A 35 8.01 1.65 5.90
C ALA A 35 8.78 1.37 4.59
N ASN A 36 8.30 0.44 3.76
CA ASN A 36 8.90 0.08 2.46
C ASN A 36 7.89 -0.14 1.33
N GLU A 37 6.59 -0.06 1.59
CA GLU A 37 5.54 -0.32 0.59
C GLU A 37 5.18 0.99 -0.11
N ARG A 38 5.34 1.02 -1.45
CA ARG A 38 4.81 2.11 -2.28
C ARG A 38 3.31 1.90 -2.43
N MET A 39 2.52 2.93 -2.18
CA MET A 39 1.07 2.92 -2.39
C MET A 39 0.78 3.02 -3.90
N ARG A 40 0.15 1.99 -4.44
CA ARG A 40 -0.19 1.83 -5.86
C ARG A 40 -1.58 2.41 -6.12
N ILE A 41 -1.65 3.48 -6.91
CA ILE A 41 -2.90 4.21 -7.16
C ILE A 41 -3.32 4.07 -8.62
N GLY A 42 -4.62 3.85 -8.83
CA GLY A 42 -5.29 3.97 -10.13
C GLY A 42 -5.92 5.36 -10.32
N VAL A 43 -5.95 5.88 -11.55
CA VAL A 43 -6.65 7.12 -11.88
C VAL A 43 -7.66 6.88 -13.00
N ILE A 44 -8.93 7.19 -12.74
CA ILE A 44 -10.03 7.10 -13.70
C ILE A 44 -10.35 8.49 -14.22
N GLY A 45 -10.19 8.69 -15.53
CA GLY A 45 -10.27 9.99 -16.19
C GLY A 45 -9.08 10.88 -15.82
N PHE A 46 -8.00 10.83 -16.61
CA PHE A 46 -6.73 11.51 -16.28
C PHE A 46 -6.40 12.68 -17.22
N ARG A 47 -7.40 13.25 -17.89
CA ARG A 47 -7.28 14.53 -18.63
C ARG A 47 -7.59 15.72 -17.71
N SER A 48 -7.34 16.95 -18.18
CA SER A 48 -7.74 18.20 -17.50
C SER A 48 -7.50 18.16 -15.98
N ARG A 49 -8.55 18.05 -15.16
CA ARG A 49 -8.45 17.92 -13.70
C ARG A 49 -7.73 16.66 -13.25
N GLY A 50 -7.99 15.52 -13.89
CA GLY A 50 -7.29 14.28 -13.65
C GLY A 50 -5.79 14.40 -13.87
N ALA A 51 -5.33 15.16 -14.87
CA ALA A 51 -3.90 15.40 -15.10
C ALA A 51 -3.25 16.20 -13.96
N GLN A 52 -3.97 17.18 -13.40
CA GLN A 52 -3.52 17.94 -12.22
C GLN A 52 -3.43 17.03 -10.99
N LEU A 53 -4.41 16.13 -10.81
CA LEU A 53 -4.39 15.16 -9.72
C LEU A 53 -3.24 14.19 -9.86
N VAL A 54 -2.99 13.66 -11.07
CA VAL A 54 -1.85 12.78 -11.33
C VAL A 54 -0.53 13.48 -11.01
N ALA A 55 -0.36 14.74 -11.42
CA ALA A 55 0.83 15.52 -11.11
C ALA A 55 1.00 15.75 -9.59
N ALA A 56 -0.08 16.12 -8.90
CA ALA A 56 -0.05 16.32 -7.45
C ALA A 56 0.24 15.01 -6.69
N THR A 57 -0.37 13.90 -7.10
CA THR A 57 -0.18 12.57 -6.51
C THR A 57 1.25 12.07 -6.71
N LYS A 58 1.83 12.27 -7.90
CA LYS A 58 3.23 11.88 -8.20
C LYS A 58 4.25 12.64 -7.35
N ALA A 59 3.92 13.84 -6.87
CA ALA A 59 4.79 14.61 -5.98
C ALA A 59 4.83 14.08 -4.54
N ILE A 60 3.91 13.18 -4.17
CA ILE A 60 3.85 12.58 -2.83
C ILE A 60 4.84 11.41 -2.77
N LYS A 61 5.77 11.46 -1.81
CA LYS A 61 6.74 10.39 -1.59
C LYS A 61 6.03 9.09 -1.22
N GLY A 62 6.42 8.00 -1.88
CA GLY A 62 5.88 6.67 -1.61
C GLY A 62 4.62 6.32 -2.39
N ILE A 63 4.19 7.15 -3.34
CA ILE A 63 3.07 6.84 -4.23
C ILE A 63 3.58 6.43 -5.62
N GLU A 64 2.94 5.43 -6.20
CA GLU A 64 3.12 4.97 -7.58
C GLU A 64 1.79 5.07 -8.33
N ILE A 65 1.81 5.68 -9.51
CA ILE A 65 0.67 5.63 -10.44
C ILE A 65 0.75 4.30 -11.18
N ALA A 66 0.02 3.30 -10.68
CA ALA A 66 0.08 1.92 -11.15
C ALA A 66 -1.04 1.58 -12.15
N GLY A 67 -2.07 2.41 -12.25
CA GLY A 67 -3.17 2.19 -13.18
C GLY A 67 -3.73 3.49 -13.76
N LEU A 68 -4.11 3.45 -15.04
CA LEU A 68 -4.82 4.52 -15.72
C LEU A 68 -6.07 3.98 -16.40
N CYS A 69 -7.19 4.67 -16.26
CA CYS A 69 -8.45 4.28 -16.88
C CYS A 69 -9.05 5.43 -17.69
N ASP A 70 -9.35 5.18 -18.96
CA ASP A 70 -10.10 6.07 -19.85
C ASP A 70 -10.78 5.25 -20.95
N VAL A 71 -12.01 5.60 -21.31
CA VAL A 71 -12.77 4.92 -22.38
C VAL A 71 -12.25 5.28 -23.78
N ASP A 72 -11.56 6.41 -23.90
CA ASP A 72 -10.89 6.81 -25.13
C ASP A 72 -9.51 6.12 -25.22
N SER A 73 -9.40 5.13 -26.09
CA SER A 73 -8.18 4.34 -26.28
C SER A 73 -6.98 5.16 -26.75
N THR A 74 -7.20 6.30 -27.42
CA THR A 74 -6.12 7.20 -27.84
C THR A 74 -5.53 7.91 -26.63
N ILE A 75 -6.39 8.37 -25.73
CA ILE A 75 -6.00 9.00 -24.46
C ILE A 75 -5.33 7.98 -23.54
N LEU A 76 -5.88 6.77 -23.45
CA LEU A 76 -5.31 5.66 -22.69
C LEU A 76 -3.89 5.31 -23.15
N ALA A 77 -3.69 5.11 -24.45
CA ALA A 77 -2.39 4.77 -25.01
C ALA A 77 -1.34 5.88 -24.74
N ALA A 78 -1.73 7.15 -24.90
CA ALA A 78 -0.84 8.28 -24.61
C ALA A 78 -0.48 8.36 -23.11
N GLY A 79 -1.47 8.13 -22.22
CA GLY A 79 -1.27 8.13 -20.77
C GLY A 79 -0.34 7.02 -20.30
N VAL A 80 -0.58 5.78 -20.73
CA VAL A 80 0.26 4.62 -20.38
C VAL A 80 1.69 4.82 -20.87
N LYS A 81 1.88 5.40 -22.07
CA LYS A 81 3.21 5.75 -22.58
C LYS A 81 3.90 6.82 -21.74
N ALA A 82 3.16 7.80 -21.23
CA ALA A 82 3.71 8.86 -20.39
C ALA A 82 4.04 8.39 -18.97
N HIS A 83 3.41 7.31 -18.50
CA HIS A 83 3.53 6.76 -17.15
C HIS A 83 3.96 5.30 -17.23
N GLU A 84 5.25 5.10 -17.52
CA GLU A 84 5.84 3.76 -17.62
C GLU A 84 5.54 2.93 -16.36
N GLY A 85 5.04 1.71 -16.57
CA GLY A 85 4.63 0.80 -15.51
C GLY A 85 3.15 0.88 -15.10
N ALA A 86 2.42 1.91 -15.53
CA ALA A 86 0.98 1.97 -15.31
C ALA A 86 0.22 1.02 -16.23
N LYS A 87 -0.67 0.19 -15.66
CA LYS A 87 -1.57 -0.66 -16.45
C LYS A 87 -2.75 0.17 -16.98
N GLY A 88 -3.04 0.03 -18.27
CA GLY A 88 -4.18 0.67 -18.91
C GLY A 88 -5.48 -0.11 -18.74
N TYR A 89 -6.58 0.61 -18.53
CA TYR A 89 -7.94 0.09 -18.41
C TYR A 89 -8.90 0.91 -19.28
N GLU A 90 -9.67 0.27 -20.15
CA GLU A 90 -10.74 0.96 -20.90
C GLU A 90 -12.07 0.96 -20.13
N ASP A 91 -12.19 0.12 -19.09
CA ASP A 91 -13.37 -0.03 -18.26
C ASP A 91 -12.99 0.11 -16.78
N ALA A 92 -13.65 1.05 -16.10
CA ALA A 92 -13.46 1.32 -14.68
C ALA A 92 -13.74 0.10 -13.79
N ARG A 93 -14.66 -0.79 -14.19
CA ARG A 93 -15.00 -2.00 -13.44
C ARG A 93 -13.83 -2.96 -13.37
N HIS A 94 -13.10 -3.13 -14.48
CA HIS A 94 -11.89 -3.95 -14.49
C HIS A 94 -10.75 -3.33 -13.66
N MET A 95 -10.67 -2.01 -13.55
CA MET A 95 -9.74 -1.35 -12.63
C MET A 95 -10.14 -1.59 -11.17
N LEU A 96 -11.44 -1.50 -10.84
CA LEU A 96 -11.95 -1.76 -9.49
C LEU A 96 -11.73 -3.21 -9.02
N GLU A 97 -11.59 -4.15 -9.95
CA GLU A 97 -11.28 -5.55 -9.67
C GLU A 97 -9.78 -5.81 -9.47
N ASP A 98 -8.90 -4.84 -9.77
CA ASP A 98 -7.46 -5.00 -9.62
C ASP A 98 -7.02 -4.90 -8.16
N LYS A 99 -6.79 -6.07 -7.55
CA LYS A 99 -6.30 -6.21 -6.19
C LYS A 99 -4.87 -5.70 -5.97
N ASN A 100 -4.17 -5.30 -7.03
CA ASN A 100 -2.83 -4.71 -6.94
C ASN A 100 -2.87 -3.17 -6.80
N LEU A 101 -4.07 -2.56 -6.78
CA LEU A 101 -4.27 -1.15 -6.51
C LEU A 101 -4.77 -0.97 -5.08
N ASP A 102 -4.12 -0.07 -4.34
CA ASP A 102 -4.48 0.26 -2.96
C ASP A 102 -5.59 1.30 -2.90
N ALA A 103 -5.65 2.19 -3.90
CA ALA A 103 -6.64 3.25 -3.99
C ALA A 103 -6.91 3.65 -5.44
N ILE A 104 -8.05 4.30 -5.67
CA ILE A 104 -8.40 4.92 -6.95
C ILE A 104 -8.78 6.38 -6.78
N ILE A 105 -8.41 7.19 -7.77
CA ILE A 105 -8.85 8.58 -7.93
C ILE A 105 -9.86 8.62 -9.07
N VAL A 106 -11.08 9.07 -8.77
CA VAL A 106 -12.13 9.28 -9.78
C VAL A 106 -12.17 10.75 -10.14
N ALA A 107 -11.77 11.07 -11.37
CA ALA A 107 -11.76 12.43 -11.91
C ALA A 107 -12.55 12.54 -13.23
N THR A 108 -13.51 11.63 -13.41
CA THR A 108 -14.50 11.70 -14.49
C THR A 108 -15.43 12.89 -14.31
N PRO A 109 -16.01 13.43 -15.40
CA PRO A 109 -17.08 14.43 -15.31
C PRO A 109 -18.26 13.97 -14.44
N ASN A 110 -19.07 14.93 -14.00
CA ASN A 110 -20.19 14.71 -13.10
C ASN A 110 -21.48 14.22 -13.79
N HIS A 111 -21.44 13.95 -15.09
CA HIS A 111 -22.56 13.44 -15.90
C HIS A 111 -22.03 12.71 -17.13
#